data_AF-A0AAU4ILT1-F1
#
_entry.id   AF-A0AAU4ILT1-F1
#
_cell.length_a   1.000
_cell.length_b   1.000
_cell.length_c   1.000
_cell.angle_alpha   90.00
_cell.angle_beta   90.00
_cell.angle_gamma   90.00
#
_symmetry.space_group_name_H-M   'P 1'
#
loop_
_entity.id
_entity.type
_entity.pdbx_description
1 polymer ?
#
loop_
_entity_poly.entity_id
_entity_poly.type
_entity_poly.pdbx_seq_one_letter_code
_entity_poly.pdbx_strand_id
1 'polypeptide(L)'
;MISLASANVLATGSGASAAGNGIGLRSAQTIQSDVGGPITRDEILVRAQHWVDLNVYYNQGDSHPDLEGRHYRTDCSGFVSMALHLPSSPSTVTLSEFLDPIAWEDLKPGDAVGTLGPGTGGDAGHVVLFAGWANQAHTRFFTMEEMGGAGSVRYERPINYTTSGGQFTAKPYRYKRVAEAPSRHAVSPADTGRVVSARSADGRLETFAAGADGVYHAWQTEVNGGWSAWRPLGGPRNAQMTIVPNADGRLELLAINADTAQHIYQTGPSGDWSGWQGFGTGGRHIAAGTNADGRIEVFASGPKGLYHRYQTAPNAGWSGWEFTGGGPVDARLEMEKSPDGRLEVFALNSTVFEHQYQLAPNGGWSAWEHFGGGGHDLTVDHNADGRLEVFASGPEAIFHRFQESPTSWSGWVRTGGPANSKLTSERTADGRVEVFAISNEIAVHSWQTGINAPFSDWVTVGTGGTDITATTNADGRIEVFGTSHAGVYHTWQTGFTDWAQWAWLNGPGPAIS
;
A
#
# COMPACT_ATOMS: atom_id res chain seq x y z
N MET A 1 -49.72 33.50 -30.63
CA MET A 1 -49.41 34.51 -29.59
C MET A 1 -49.59 33.88 -28.21
N ILE A 2 -48.85 34.38 -27.22
CA ILE A 2 -48.73 33.83 -25.86
C ILE A 2 -50.02 34.04 -25.05
N SER A 3 -50.38 33.11 -24.17
CA SER A 3 -51.04 33.43 -22.88
C SER A 3 -50.82 32.31 -21.84
N LEU A 4 -50.91 32.67 -20.56
CA LEU A 4 -50.50 31.91 -19.37
C LEU A 4 -51.68 31.47 -18.48
N ALA A 5 -51.49 30.34 -17.78
CA ALA A 5 -52.00 30.00 -16.42
C ALA A 5 -53.56 30.04 -16.19
N SER A 6 -54.16 29.56 -15.09
CA SER A 6 -53.72 29.01 -13.78
C SER A 6 -54.80 28.06 -13.22
N ALA A 7 -54.52 27.24 -12.19
CA ALA A 7 -55.39 27.08 -10.98
C ALA A 7 -54.82 26.10 -9.92
N ASN A 8 -54.84 26.52 -8.65
CA ASN A 8 -54.55 25.70 -7.45
C ASN A 8 -55.84 25.12 -6.84
N VAL A 9 -55.73 24.08 -6.01
CA VAL A 9 -56.65 23.83 -4.88
C VAL A 9 -55.87 23.38 -3.62
N LEU A 10 -56.30 23.92 -2.47
CA LEU A 10 -55.82 23.76 -1.09
C LEU A 10 -57.05 23.56 -0.18
N ALA A 11 -57.03 22.93 1.00
CA ALA A 11 -56.06 22.08 1.71
C ALA A 11 -56.80 21.43 2.91
N THR A 12 -56.18 20.52 3.68
CA THR A 12 -56.45 20.15 5.11
C THR A 12 -55.72 18.84 5.47
N GLY A 13 -55.23 18.58 6.70
CA GLY A 13 -55.10 19.45 7.88
C GLY A 13 -55.51 18.78 9.20
N SER A 14 -54.59 18.07 9.88
CA SER A 14 -54.61 17.73 11.33
C SER A 14 -53.38 16.88 11.69
N GLY A 15 -52.93 16.86 12.95
CA GLY A 15 -51.75 16.10 13.36
C GLY A 15 -51.70 15.79 14.86
N ALA A 16 -50.71 14.99 15.29
CA ALA A 16 -50.29 14.86 16.69
C ALA A 16 -48.96 14.08 16.85
N SER A 17 -48.13 14.54 17.78
CA SER A 17 -47.16 13.80 18.64
C SER A 17 -46.14 12.80 18.06
N ALA A 18 -44.89 12.97 18.50
CA ALA A 18 -43.75 12.11 18.22
C ALA A 18 -43.78 10.74 18.94
N ALA A 19 -43.12 9.76 18.30
CA ALA A 19 -42.39 8.68 18.97
C ALA A 19 -41.16 8.36 18.10
N GLY A 20 -40.00 8.16 18.72
CA GLY A 20 -38.74 8.02 17.99
C GLY A 20 -38.50 6.61 17.45
N ASN A 21 -37.79 6.54 16.33
CA ASN A 21 -36.77 5.51 16.11
C ASN A 21 -35.65 6.16 15.31
N GLY A 22 -34.74 6.84 16.03
CA GLY A 22 -33.49 7.31 15.47
C GLY A 22 -32.63 6.10 15.13
N ILE A 23 -32.71 5.62 13.89
CA ILE A 23 -31.68 4.77 13.31
C ILE A 23 -30.48 5.69 13.10
N GLY A 24 -29.69 5.86 14.17
CA GLY A 24 -28.44 6.58 14.10
C GLY A 24 -27.58 5.90 13.05
N LEU A 25 -27.31 6.61 11.95
CA LEU A 25 -26.27 6.27 11.02
C LEU A 25 -24.98 6.19 11.85
N ARG A 26 -24.57 4.96 12.20
CA ARG A 26 -23.22 4.73 12.71
C ARG A 26 -22.32 5.02 11.52
N SER A 27 -21.68 6.18 11.57
CA SER A 27 -20.64 6.57 10.65
C SER A 27 -19.66 5.41 10.48
N ALA A 28 -19.23 5.18 9.24
CA ALA A 28 -18.05 4.36 9.00
C ALA A 28 -16.94 4.86 9.94
N GLN A 29 -16.35 3.98 10.73
CA GLN A 29 -15.31 4.37 11.66
C GLN A 29 -14.07 4.74 10.84
N THR A 30 -13.82 6.04 10.72
CA THR A 30 -12.52 6.58 10.37
C THR A 30 -11.48 5.98 11.33
N ILE A 31 -10.36 5.52 10.80
CA ILE A 31 -9.23 5.10 11.62
C ILE A 31 -8.54 6.38 12.11
N GLN A 32 -9.04 6.89 13.23
CA GLN A 32 -8.49 8.02 13.98
C GLN A 32 -8.46 7.63 15.45
N SER A 33 -7.30 7.76 16.07
CA SER A 33 -7.12 7.53 17.50
C SER A 33 -7.89 8.57 18.32
N ASP A 34 -8.37 8.19 19.51
CA ASP A 34 -8.80 9.18 20.50
C ASP A 34 -7.62 10.08 20.89
N VAL A 35 -7.87 11.36 21.20
CA VAL A 35 -6.84 12.30 21.68
C VAL A 35 -6.09 11.72 22.88
N GLY A 36 -4.77 11.51 22.73
CA GLY A 36 -3.90 10.90 23.72
C GLY A 36 -4.13 9.40 23.94
N GLY A 37 -4.90 8.74 23.08
CA GLY A 37 -5.21 7.31 23.10
C GLY A 37 -4.09 6.45 22.50
N PRO A 38 -4.39 5.16 22.27
CA PRO A 38 -3.58 4.28 21.44
C PRO A 38 -3.65 4.70 19.96
N ILE A 39 -2.50 4.79 19.29
CA ILE A 39 -2.36 5.28 17.91
C ILE A 39 -1.43 4.37 17.09
N THR A 40 -1.73 4.14 15.81
CA THR A 40 -0.90 3.31 14.91
C THR A 40 0.27 4.13 14.32
N ARG A 41 1.29 3.45 13.78
CA ARG A 41 2.38 4.14 13.06
C ARG A 41 1.90 4.88 11.83
N ASP A 42 1.06 4.24 11.05
CA ASP A 42 0.50 4.80 9.82
C ASP A 42 -0.24 6.10 10.14
N GLU A 43 -1.04 6.15 11.22
CA GLU A 43 -1.68 7.39 11.68
C GLU A 43 -0.66 8.45 12.14
N ILE A 44 0.38 8.07 12.88
CA ILE A 44 1.45 9.02 13.29
C ILE A 44 2.13 9.66 12.06
N LEU A 45 2.44 8.85 11.04
CA LEU A 45 3.09 9.28 9.81
C LEU A 45 2.14 10.14 8.96
N VAL A 46 0.87 9.76 8.84
CA VAL A 46 -0.21 10.56 8.22
C VAL A 46 -0.30 11.95 8.84
N ARG A 47 -0.38 12.02 10.18
CA ARG A 47 -0.48 13.30 10.91
C ARG A 47 0.75 14.17 10.68
N ALA A 48 1.95 13.60 10.79
CA ALA A 48 3.20 14.31 10.52
C ALA A 48 3.29 14.82 9.07
N GLN A 49 2.97 13.98 8.09
CA GLN A 49 3.07 14.32 6.67
C GLN A 49 2.07 15.42 6.29
N HIS A 50 0.89 15.48 6.92
CA HIS A 50 -0.08 16.56 6.68
C HIS A 50 0.51 17.96 6.94
N TRP A 51 1.28 18.15 8.01
CA TRP A 51 1.95 19.43 8.27
C TRP A 51 3.12 19.70 7.32
N VAL A 52 3.84 18.65 6.88
CA VAL A 52 4.91 18.76 5.87
C VAL A 52 4.33 19.18 4.51
N ASP A 53 3.21 18.59 4.09
CA ASP A 53 2.53 18.93 2.82
C ASP A 53 2.00 20.37 2.81
N LEU A 54 1.59 20.89 3.98
CA LEU A 54 1.20 22.29 4.17
C LEU A 54 2.39 23.25 4.33
N ASN A 55 3.61 22.73 4.54
CA ASN A 55 4.81 23.48 4.94
C ASN A 55 4.50 24.49 6.06
N VAL A 56 3.91 23.99 7.16
CA VAL A 56 3.56 24.79 8.34
C VAL A 56 4.79 25.57 8.82
N TYR A 57 4.59 26.84 9.21
CA TYR A 57 5.71 27.73 9.53
C TYR A 57 6.12 27.65 11.00
N TYR A 58 7.43 27.46 11.23
CA TYR A 58 8.03 27.41 12.56
C TYR A 58 7.79 28.68 13.38
N ASN A 59 7.03 28.57 14.47
CA ASN A 59 6.83 29.64 15.44
C ASN A 59 6.48 29.09 16.84
N GLN A 60 7.40 29.26 17.80
CA GLN A 60 7.21 28.86 19.20
C GLN A 60 6.06 29.60 19.92
N GLY A 61 5.54 30.69 19.35
CA GLY A 61 4.41 31.44 19.89
C GLY A 61 3.05 31.17 19.22
N ASP A 62 3.00 30.35 18.16
CA ASP A 62 1.82 30.17 17.31
C ASP A 62 1.32 28.73 17.33
N SER A 63 0.16 28.47 16.73
CA SER A 63 -0.44 27.15 16.63
C SER A 63 -1.16 26.91 15.32
N HIS A 64 -1.05 25.70 14.79
CA HIS A 64 -1.72 25.26 13.56
C HIS A 64 -2.67 24.09 13.86
N PRO A 65 -3.81 23.96 13.17
CA PRO A 65 -4.67 22.78 13.26
C PRO A 65 -3.97 21.51 12.71
N ASP A 66 -4.35 20.35 13.24
CA ASP A 66 -4.13 19.06 12.60
C ASP A 66 -5.28 18.69 11.64
N LEU A 67 -5.25 17.44 11.13
CA LEU A 67 -6.27 16.85 10.26
C LEU A 67 -7.71 16.91 10.83
N GLU A 68 -7.86 17.07 12.14
CA GLU A 68 -9.15 17.11 12.87
C GLU A 68 -9.49 18.53 13.35
N GLY A 69 -8.69 19.53 12.99
CA GLY A 69 -8.85 20.92 13.43
C GLY A 69 -8.31 21.21 14.84
N ARG A 70 -7.70 20.22 15.52
CA ARG A 70 -7.11 20.40 16.84
C ARG A 70 -5.79 21.15 16.72
N HIS A 71 -5.65 22.25 17.46
CA HIS A 71 -4.47 23.12 17.33
C HIS A 71 -3.32 22.65 18.22
N TYR A 72 -2.11 22.63 17.65
CA TYR A 72 -0.83 22.35 18.32
C TYR A 72 0.16 23.46 18.00
N ARG A 73 1.14 23.67 18.90
CA ARG A 73 2.17 24.69 18.73
C ARG A 73 3.04 24.39 17.49
N THR A 74 3.41 25.40 16.69
CA THR A 74 4.25 25.19 15.50
C THR A 74 5.75 25.20 15.81
N ASP A 75 6.18 24.37 16.76
CA ASP A 75 7.60 24.07 16.99
C ASP A 75 7.89 22.56 16.92
N CYS A 76 9.16 22.19 16.98
CA CYS A 76 9.63 20.81 16.87
C CYS A 76 8.91 19.83 17.82
N SER A 77 8.67 20.24 19.07
CA SER A 77 7.96 19.42 20.05
C SER A 77 6.43 19.48 19.90
N GLY A 78 5.88 20.58 19.40
CA GLY A 78 4.46 20.68 19.03
C GLY A 78 4.10 19.84 17.80
N PHE A 79 4.98 19.78 16.80
CA PHE A 79 4.88 18.87 15.63
C PHE A 79 4.84 17.41 16.06
N VAL A 80 5.80 16.97 16.88
CA VAL A 80 5.80 15.59 17.40
C VAL A 80 4.58 15.33 18.30
N SER A 81 4.10 16.33 19.04
CA SER A 81 2.85 16.22 19.81
C SER A 81 1.62 16.04 18.93
N MET A 82 1.57 16.73 17.78
CA MET A 82 0.50 16.62 16.78
C MET A 82 0.53 15.26 16.09
N ALA A 83 1.71 14.80 15.68
CA ALA A 83 1.91 13.49 15.07
C ALA A 83 1.50 12.34 16.02
N LEU A 84 1.79 12.47 17.32
CA LEU A 84 1.41 11.49 18.34
C LEU A 84 -0.01 11.68 18.91
N HIS A 85 -0.81 12.59 18.33
CA HIS A 85 -2.16 12.95 18.77
C HIS A 85 -2.28 13.29 20.27
N LEU A 86 -1.28 13.97 20.84
CA LEU A 86 -1.23 14.24 22.28
C LEU A 86 -2.34 15.21 22.76
N PRO A 87 -2.77 15.12 24.03
CA PRO A 87 -3.78 16.02 24.57
C PRO A 87 -3.30 17.47 24.73
N SER A 88 -2.00 17.73 24.63
CA SER A 88 -1.37 19.04 24.69
C SER A 88 -0.10 19.06 23.84
N SER A 89 0.51 20.24 23.66
CA SER A 89 1.87 20.37 23.12
C SER A 89 2.87 20.56 24.27
N PRO A 90 3.39 19.50 24.93
CA PRO A 90 4.53 19.64 25.83
C PRO A 90 5.74 20.28 25.11
N SER A 91 6.70 20.78 25.89
CA SER A 91 8.01 21.17 25.35
C SER A 91 8.94 19.96 25.34
N THR A 92 10.10 20.08 24.71
CA THR A 92 11.21 19.11 24.81
C THR A 92 11.54 18.69 26.26
N VAL A 93 11.30 19.56 27.25
CA VAL A 93 11.53 19.27 28.67
C VAL A 93 10.54 18.21 29.20
N THR A 94 9.26 18.33 28.88
CA THR A 94 8.18 17.49 29.43
C THR A 94 7.65 16.44 28.46
N LEU A 95 7.98 16.50 27.17
CA LEU A 95 7.56 15.50 26.16
C LEU A 95 8.03 14.09 26.53
N SER A 96 9.19 13.96 27.20
CA SER A 96 9.68 12.68 27.73
C SER A 96 8.72 11.99 28.72
N GLU A 97 7.74 12.68 29.30
CA GLU A 97 6.70 12.07 30.14
C GLU A 97 5.76 11.16 29.33
N PHE A 98 5.60 11.40 28.03
CA PHE A 98 4.75 10.63 27.13
C PHE A 98 5.48 9.49 26.42
N LEU A 99 6.81 9.45 26.48
CA LEU A 99 7.63 8.54 25.68
C LEU A 99 8.47 7.60 26.57
N ASP A 100 8.78 6.42 26.06
CA ASP A 100 9.73 5.47 26.62
C ASP A 100 11.04 5.50 25.80
N PRO A 101 12.24 5.55 26.41
CA PRO A 101 13.49 5.44 25.68
C PRO A 101 13.64 4.07 25.00
N ILE A 102 14.17 4.04 23.77
CA ILE A 102 14.47 2.80 23.02
C ILE A 102 15.92 2.82 22.51
N ALA A 103 16.44 1.68 22.02
CA ALA A 103 17.74 1.65 21.37
C ALA A 103 17.67 2.21 19.93
N TRP A 104 18.81 2.60 19.35
CA TRP A 104 18.85 3.04 17.95
C TRP A 104 18.46 1.91 16.98
N GLU A 105 18.81 0.66 17.31
CA GLU A 105 18.43 -0.55 16.56
C GLU A 105 16.93 -0.88 16.64
N ASP A 106 16.21 -0.36 17.64
CA ASP A 106 14.75 -0.57 17.80
C ASP A 106 13.91 0.43 17.00
N LEU A 107 14.50 1.45 16.38
CA LEU A 107 13.78 2.54 15.70
C LEU A 107 12.91 2.02 14.55
N LYS A 108 11.65 2.46 14.55
CA LYS A 108 10.68 2.28 13.47
C LYS A 108 10.12 3.64 13.05
N PRO A 109 9.64 3.81 11.81
CA PRO A 109 8.88 4.99 11.40
C PRO A 109 7.81 5.38 12.42
N GLY A 110 7.68 6.66 12.74
CA GLY A 110 6.75 7.17 13.76
C GLY A 110 7.26 7.15 15.21
N ASP A 111 8.46 6.62 15.47
CA ASP A 111 9.16 6.87 16.74
C ASP A 111 9.78 8.28 16.76
N ALA A 112 10.02 8.84 17.94
CA ALA A 112 10.63 10.17 18.11
C ALA A 112 12.14 10.07 18.35
N VAL A 113 12.90 11.03 17.85
CA VAL A 113 14.34 11.19 18.16
C VAL A 113 14.58 12.61 18.64
N GLY A 114 15.29 12.81 19.75
CA GLY A 114 15.53 14.17 20.23
C GLY A 114 16.36 14.33 21.49
N THR A 115 16.68 15.60 21.79
CA THR A 115 17.27 16.03 23.06
C THR A 115 16.14 16.46 23.99
N LEU A 116 15.72 15.53 24.85
CA LEU A 116 14.56 15.69 25.74
C LEU A 116 14.95 15.66 27.22
N GLY A 117 14.13 16.31 28.05
CA GLY A 117 14.20 16.26 29.51
C GLY A 117 14.70 17.55 30.18
N PRO A 118 15.05 17.50 31.49
CA PRO A 118 15.49 18.68 32.23
C PRO A 118 16.67 19.40 31.58
N GLY A 119 16.50 20.69 31.30
CA GLY A 119 17.53 21.55 30.71
C GLY A 119 17.45 21.72 29.18
N THR A 120 16.56 21.01 28.47
CA THR A 120 16.45 21.10 27.00
C THR A 120 15.46 22.17 26.51
N GLY A 121 15.13 23.17 27.33
CA GLY A 121 14.14 24.20 26.95
C GLY A 121 14.68 25.20 25.92
N GLY A 122 13.81 25.66 25.01
CA GLY A 122 14.20 26.55 23.91
C GLY A 122 15.25 25.90 23.01
N ASP A 123 16.21 26.69 22.51
CA ASP A 123 17.23 26.27 21.54
C ASP A 123 18.16 25.14 22.03
N ALA A 124 18.15 24.82 23.33
CA ALA A 124 18.89 23.70 23.90
C ALA A 124 18.29 22.33 23.54
N GLY A 125 17.01 22.26 23.16
CA GLY A 125 16.31 21.03 22.80
C GLY A 125 15.83 21.01 21.36
N HIS A 126 15.75 19.82 20.78
CA HIS A 126 15.13 19.59 19.48
C HIS A 126 14.63 18.16 19.39
N VAL A 127 13.48 17.96 18.78
CA VAL A 127 12.87 16.63 18.59
C VAL A 127 12.27 16.52 17.19
N VAL A 128 12.39 15.33 16.62
CA VAL A 128 11.96 15.01 15.26
C VAL A 128 11.21 13.69 15.27
N LEU A 129 10.37 13.45 14.26
CA LEU A 129 9.82 12.14 13.99
C LEU A 129 10.76 11.37 13.06
N PHE A 130 11.10 10.13 13.39
CA PHE A 130 11.87 9.24 12.52
C PHE A 130 10.97 8.75 11.37
N ALA A 131 11.43 8.92 10.14
CA ALA A 131 10.70 8.57 8.92
C ALA A 131 11.35 7.43 8.11
N GLY A 132 12.48 6.87 8.58
CA GLY A 132 13.21 5.78 7.93
C GLY A 132 14.73 6.01 7.93
N TRP A 133 15.50 4.95 7.70
CA TRP A 133 16.95 5.06 7.56
C TRP A 133 17.32 5.62 6.18
N ALA A 134 18.25 6.57 6.13
CA ALA A 134 18.73 7.20 4.90
C ALA A 134 19.96 6.49 4.33
N ASN A 135 20.61 5.63 5.12
CA ASN A 135 21.68 4.76 4.63
C ASN A 135 21.72 3.40 5.36
N GLN A 136 22.21 2.38 4.66
CA GLN A 136 22.34 1.00 5.14
C GLN A 136 23.24 0.86 6.39
N ALA A 137 24.15 1.83 6.61
CA ALA A 137 25.01 1.85 7.79
C ALA A 137 24.29 2.31 9.08
N HIS A 138 23.00 2.68 8.99
CA HIS A 138 22.21 3.26 10.09
C HIS A 138 22.92 4.43 10.79
N THR A 139 23.66 5.23 10.01
CA THR A 139 24.37 6.42 10.51
C THR A 139 23.64 7.72 10.18
N ARG A 140 22.69 7.68 9.23
CA ARG A 140 21.83 8.80 8.86
C ARG A 140 20.39 8.33 8.61
N PHE A 141 19.43 9.17 8.94
CA PHE A 141 18.00 8.88 8.86
C PHE A 141 17.21 10.07 8.33
N PHE A 142 16.09 9.78 7.68
CA PHE A 142 15.11 10.78 7.28
C PHE A 142 14.20 11.13 8.46
N THR A 143 13.87 12.41 8.56
CA THR A 143 12.96 12.97 9.57
C THR A 143 11.71 13.53 8.91
N MET A 144 10.64 13.63 9.69
CA MET A 144 9.62 14.66 9.52
C MET A 144 9.69 15.57 10.75
N GLU A 145 9.82 16.87 10.55
CA GLU A 145 10.08 17.81 11.64
C GLU A 145 9.67 19.24 11.31
N GLU A 146 9.35 20.00 12.35
CA GLU A 146 9.13 21.44 12.30
C GLU A 146 10.45 22.16 12.63
N MET A 147 11.12 22.67 11.58
CA MET A 147 12.49 23.18 11.65
C MET A 147 12.55 24.70 11.55
N GLY A 148 13.25 25.33 12.50
CA GLY A 148 13.50 26.78 12.50
C GLY A 148 14.09 27.29 11.19
N GLY A 149 13.33 28.14 10.49
CA GLY A 149 13.72 28.75 9.21
C GLY A 149 13.32 27.98 7.95
N ALA A 150 12.91 26.71 8.06
CA ALA A 150 12.40 25.91 6.94
C ALA A 150 10.88 25.67 7.01
N GLY A 151 10.34 25.48 8.23
CA GLY A 151 8.98 25.00 8.46
C GLY A 151 8.92 23.49 8.69
N SER A 152 7.72 22.92 8.60
CA SER A 152 7.47 21.48 8.55
C SER A 152 8.06 20.86 7.27
N VAL A 153 9.08 20.02 7.42
CA VAL A 153 9.92 19.55 6.31
C VAL A 153 10.38 18.10 6.51
N ARG A 154 10.71 17.41 5.41
CA ARG A 154 11.51 16.17 5.45
C ARG A 154 13.01 16.51 5.35
N TYR A 155 13.83 15.94 6.23
CA TYR A 155 15.27 16.26 6.29
C TYR A 155 16.14 15.04 6.63
N GLU A 156 17.43 15.07 6.30
CA GLU A 156 18.36 13.95 6.54
C GLU A 156 19.34 14.26 7.67
N ARG A 157 19.17 13.60 8.83
CA ARG A 157 19.99 13.81 10.04
C ARG A 157 20.98 12.68 10.29
N PRO A 158 22.18 12.95 10.83
CA PRO A 158 23.04 11.92 11.39
C PRO A 158 22.48 11.41 12.74
N ILE A 159 22.77 10.16 13.08
CA ILE A 159 22.55 9.64 14.44
C ILE A 159 23.33 10.46 15.47
N ASN A 160 22.87 10.47 16.72
CA ASN A 160 23.51 11.16 17.84
C ASN A 160 23.80 12.65 17.55
N TYR A 161 22.96 13.33 16.75
CA TYR A 161 23.09 14.76 16.53
C TYR A 161 22.96 15.56 17.84
N THR A 162 23.59 16.73 17.89
CA THR A 162 23.51 17.64 19.04
C THR A 162 22.82 18.95 18.64
N THR A 163 22.14 19.56 19.59
CA THR A 163 21.51 20.88 19.44
C THR A 163 22.50 22.03 19.61
N SER A 164 22.03 23.26 19.38
CA SER A 164 22.79 24.50 19.57
C SER A 164 23.43 24.56 20.96
N GLY A 165 24.77 24.57 21.00
CA GLY A 165 25.57 24.53 22.24
C GLY A 165 26.16 23.17 22.58
N GLY A 166 25.81 22.08 21.88
CA GLY A 166 26.47 20.77 22.00
C GLY A 166 26.25 20.03 23.33
N GLN A 167 25.41 20.57 24.22
CA GLN A 167 25.24 20.11 25.60
C GLN A 167 24.44 18.79 25.72
N PHE A 168 23.59 18.50 24.74
CA PHE A 168 22.74 17.31 24.72
C PHE A 168 22.89 16.56 23.39
N THR A 169 22.93 15.23 23.47
CA THR A 169 22.93 14.30 22.32
C THR A 169 21.55 13.71 22.15
N ALA A 170 21.02 13.73 20.92
CA ALA A 170 19.71 13.18 20.62
C ALA A 170 19.65 11.66 20.87
N LYS A 171 18.50 11.20 21.39
CA LYS A 171 18.24 9.79 21.67
C LYS A 171 16.91 9.34 21.05
N PRO A 172 16.74 8.03 20.77
CA PRO A 172 15.46 7.45 20.35
C PRO A 172 14.45 7.31 21.50
N TYR A 173 13.17 7.49 21.19
CA TYR A 173 12.04 7.32 22.10
C TYR A 173 10.80 6.83 21.35
N ARG A 174 10.01 5.95 21.96
CA ARG A 174 8.71 5.47 21.46
C ARG A 174 7.57 6.07 22.28
N TYR A 175 6.45 6.42 21.64
CA TYR A 175 5.28 6.87 22.39
C TYR A 175 4.66 5.71 23.19
N LYS A 176 4.32 5.96 24.47
CA LYS A 176 3.81 4.96 25.42
C LYS A 176 2.52 4.26 25.00
N ARG A 177 1.83 4.82 24.00
CA ARG A 177 0.58 4.28 23.45
C ARG A 177 0.67 4.08 21.93
N VAL A 178 1.86 3.80 21.39
CA VAL A 178 1.91 3.20 20.05
C VAL A 178 1.19 1.86 20.12
N ALA A 179 0.04 1.79 19.45
CA ALA A 179 -0.53 0.53 19.06
C ALA A 179 0.38 -0.03 17.96
N GLU A 180 1.33 -0.88 18.36
CA GLU A 180 1.78 -1.94 17.46
C GLU A 180 0.48 -2.67 17.07
N ALA A 181 0.00 -2.45 15.84
CA ALA A 181 -1.05 -3.30 15.32
C ALA A 181 -0.52 -4.75 15.46
N PRO A 182 -1.37 -5.74 15.80
CA PRO A 182 -1.04 -7.10 15.38
C PRO A 182 -0.76 -7.00 13.88
N SER A 183 0.23 -7.74 13.37
CA SER A 183 0.58 -7.71 11.94
C SER A 183 -0.55 -8.30 11.08
N ARG A 184 -1.63 -7.53 10.93
CA ARG A 184 -2.01 -7.06 9.61
C ARG A 184 -0.72 -6.40 9.08
N HIS A 185 0.07 -6.98 8.17
CA HIS A 185 -0.41 -7.64 6.96
C HIS A 185 -1.83 -7.16 6.65
N ALA A 186 -1.98 -5.83 6.51
CA ALA A 186 -2.65 -5.35 5.32
C ALA A 186 -1.89 -6.08 4.22
N VAL A 187 -2.51 -7.16 3.75
CA VAL A 187 -1.97 -7.94 2.65
C VAL A 187 -2.19 -6.97 1.49
N SER A 188 -1.21 -6.10 1.22
CA SER A 188 -1.12 -5.46 -0.10
C SER A 188 -1.30 -6.58 -1.11
N PRO A 189 -2.01 -6.30 -2.21
CA PRO A 189 -2.45 -7.34 -3.12
C PRO A 189 -1.28 -8.22 -3.51
N ALA A 190 -1.58 -9.50 -3.72
CA ALA A 190 -0.58 -10.44 -4.19
C ALA A 190 -0.30 -10.16 -5.67
N ASP A 191 0.47 -9.10 -5.92
CA ASP A 191 0.83 -8.51 -7.22
C ASP A 191 0.98 -9.62 -8.27
N THR A 192 0.31 -9.48 -9.41
CA THR A 192 0.28 -10.52 -10.44
C THR A 192 1.13 -10.15 -11.65
N GLY A 193 1.96 -11.07 -12.13
CA GLY A 193 2.84 -10.76 -13.26
C GLY A 193 3.92 -11.79 -13.54
N ARG A 194 4.84 -11.47 -14.46
CA ARG A 194 6.08 -12.23 -14.69
C ARG A 194 7.18 -11.86 -13.72
N VAL A 195 7.03 -10.73 -13.01
CA VAL A 195 7.77 -10.38 -11.82
C VAL A 195 6.77 -10.14 -10.70
N VAL A 196 7.08 -10.62 -9.50
CA VAL A 196 6.29 -10.34 -8.28
C VAL A 196 7.27 -10.18 -7.11
N SER A 197 6.91 -9.39 -6.12
CA SER A 197 7.76 -9.12 -4.95
C SER A 197 6.92 -9.14 -3.67
N ALA A 198 7.50 -9.59 -2.57
CA ALA A 198 6.85 -9.62 -1.27
C ALA A 198 7.84 -9.37 -0.14
N ARG A 199 7.33 -8.80 0.96
CA ARG A 199 8.08 -8.66 2.21
C ARG A 199 7.96 -9.93 3.05
N SER A 200 9.08 -10.61 3.27
CA SER A 200 9.17 -11.75 4.19
C SER A 200 8.94 -11.31 5.66
N ALA A 201 8.67 -12.27 6.55
CA ALA A 201 8.29 -12.00 7.95
C ALA A 201 9.36 -11.26 8.78
N ASP A 202 10.62 -11.35 8.38
CA ASP A 202 11.77 -10.61 8.93
C ASP A 202 11.96 -9.21 8.33
N GLY A 203 11.06 -8.77 7.44
CA GLY A 203 11.06 -7.42 6.87
C GLY A 203 11.87 -7.27 5.58
N ARG A 204 12.61 -8.30 5.13
CA ARG A 204 13.38 -8.26 3.88
C ARG A 204 12.46 -8.48 2.68
N LEU A 205 12.68 -7.75 1.59
CA LEU A 205 12.00 -8.02 0.32
C LEU A 205 12.61 -9.25 -0.38
N GLU A 206 11.77 -10.04 -1.04
CA GLU A 206 12.14 -11.14 -1.92
C GLU A 206 11.34 -11.04 -3.23
N THR A 207 12.04 -11.02 -4.37
CA THR A 207 11.50 -10.77 -5.71
C THR A 207 11.71 -12.00 -6.58
N PHE A 208 10.67 -12.37 -7.33
CA PHE A 208 10.60 -13.56 -8.17
C PHE A 208 10.38 -13.14 -9.62
N ALA A 209 11.05 -13.80 -10.57
CA ALA A 209 10.90 -13.52 -11.99
C ALA A 209 10.86 -14.80 -12.84
N ALA A 210 9.89 -14.91 -13.75
CA ALA A 210 9.63 -16.11 -14.55
C ALA A 210 10.14 -15.99 -16.00
N GLY A 211 11.36 -16.48 -16.22
CA GLY A 211 12.03 -16.53 -17.52
C GLY A 211 11.63 -17.72 -18.39
N ALA A 212 12.30 -17.87 -19.54
CA ALA A 212 12.00 -18.89 -20.54
C ALA A 212 12.32 -20.34 -20.09
N ASP A 213 13.11 -20.49 -19.03
CA ASP A 213 13.63 -21.74 -18.48
C ASP A 213 13.13 -22.05 -17.05
N GLY A 214 12.56 -21.08 -16.34
CA GLY A 214 11.95 -21.27 -15.02
C GLY A 214 11.77 -19.98 -14.23
N VAL A 215 11.35 -20.13 -12.98
CA VAL A 215 11.31 -19.07 -11.97
C VAL A 215 12.70 -18.92 -11.33
N TYR A 216 13.10 -17.67 -11.16
CA TYR A 216 14.27 -17.25 -10.40
C TYR A 216 13.84 -16.36 -9.24
N HIS A 217 14.66 -16.27 -8.20
CA HIS A 217 14.46 -15.34 -7.09
C HIS A 217 15.74 -14.62 -6.67
N ALA A 218 15.58 -13.44 -6.08
CA ALA A 218 16.60 -12.69 -5.36
C ALA A 218 15.96 -12.06 -4.12
N TRP A 219 16.74 -11.81 -3.07
CA TRP A 219 16.26 -11.23 -1.81
C TRP A 219 17.20 -10.14 -1.31
N GLN A 220 16.66 -9.17 -0.58
CA GLN A 220 17.47 -8.27 0.23
C GLN A 220 18.27 -9.10 1.26
N THR A 221 19.58 -8.92 1.29
CA THR A 221 20.48 -9.64 2.21
C THR A 221 20.35 -9.16 3.65
N GLU A 222 20.00 -7.89 3.83
CA GLU A 222 19.66 -7.22 5.08
C GLU A 222 18.41 -6.37 4.84
N VAL A 223 17.62 -6.06 5.87
CA VAL A 223 16.39 -5.25 5.74
C VAL A 223 16.70 -3.88 5.12
N ASN A 224 15.97 -3.50 4.06
CA ASN A 224 16.19 -2.28 3.27
C ASN A 224 17.61 -2.18 2.65
N GLY A 225 18.31 -3.31 2.52
CA GLY A 225 19.71 -3.39 2.11
C GLY A 225 19.94 -3.90 0.69
N GLY A 226 21.19 -4.23 0.39
CA GLY A 226 21.59 -4.76 -0.92
C GLY A 226 21.03 -6.16 -1.21
N TRP A 227 20.83 -6.46 -2.49
CA TRP A 227 20.21 -7.70 -2.97
C TRP A 227 21.20 -8.86 -3.13
N SER A 228 20.73 -10.08 -2.97
CA SER A 228 21.45 -11.31 -3.32
C SER A 228 21.65 -11.41 -4.82
N ALA A 229 22.62 -12.21 -5.27
CA ALA A 229 22.61 -12.64 -6.67
C ALA A 229 21.36 -13.50 -6.94
N TRP A 230 20.80 -13.40 -8.15
CA TRP A 230 19.69 -14.24 -8.60
C TRP A 230 20.04 -15.72 -8.53
N ARG A 231 19.06 -16.53 -8.09
CA ARG A 231 19.16 -18.00 -8.08
C ARG A 231 17.98 -18.64 -8.79
N PRO A 232 18.17 -19.79 -9.47
CA PRO A 232 17.06 -20.54 -10.04
C PRO A 232 16.24 -21.18 -8.91
N LEU A 233 14.94 -20.92 -8.89
CA LEU A 233 13.96 -21.59 -8.03
C LEU A 233 13.31 -22.79 -8.73
N GLY A 234 13.40 -22.86 -10.06
CA GLY A 234 12.85 -23.95 -10.89
C GLY A 234 11.39 -23.67 -11.29
N GLY A 235 10.52 -24.69 -11.25
CA GLY A 235 9.09 -24.49 -11.49
C GLY A 235 8.71 -24.19 -12.95
N PRO A 236 7.49 -23.65 -13.18
CA PRO A 236 6.99 -23.42 -14.53
C PRO A 236 7.70 -22.27 -15.25
N ARG A 237 8.26 -22.53 -16.43
CA ARG A 237 8.75 -21.50 -17.36
C ARG A 237 7.66 -20.51 -17.74
N ASN A 238 8.03 -19.27 -18.03
CA ASN A 238 7.15 -18.23 -18.58
C ASN A 238 5.84 -18.03 -17.81
N ALA A 239 5.87 -18.24 -16.50
CA ALA A 239 4.68 -18.17 -15.66
C ALA A 239 4.17 -16.73 -15.49
N GLN A 240 2.85 -16.56 -15.37
CA GLN A 240 2.33 -15.53 -14.48
C GLN A 240 2.38 -16.08 -13.06
N MET A 241 2.71 -15.21 -12.12
CA MET A 241 2.88 -15.53 -10.71
C MET A 241 2.02 -14.61 -9.85
N THR A 242 1.78 -15.04 -8.63
CA THR A 242 1.21 -14.24 -7.52
C THR A 242 1.79 -14.80 -6.22
N ILE A 243 2.07 -13.94 -5.24
CA ILE A 243 2.74 -14.33 -3.99
C ILE A 243 1.98 -13.81 -2.77
N VAL A 244 1.66 -14.73 -1.84
CA VAL A 244 0.80 -14.48 -0.69
C VAL A 244 1.47 -14.91 0.62
N PRO A 245 1.33 -14.15 1.72
CA PRO A 245 1.65 -14.64 3.04
C PRO A 245 0.56 -15.63 3.51
N ASN A 246 0.97 -16.80 3.99
CA ASN A 246 0.13 -17.66 4.81
C ASN A 246 -0.17 -16.99 6.17
N ALA A 247 -1.20 -17.45 6.87
CA ALA A 247 -1.58 -16.94 8.19
C ALA A 247 -0.51 -17.20 9.28
N ASP A 248 0.46 -18.07 9.03
CA ASP A 248 1.65 -18.29 9.87
C ASP A 248 2.88 -17.43 9.49
N GLY A 249 2.78 -16.57 8.48
CA GLY A 249 3.86 -15.68 8.01
C GLY A 249 4.80 -16.29 6.98
N ARG A 250 4.57 -17.54 6.51
CA ARG A 250 5.33 -18.15 5.40
C ARG A 250 4.83 -17.61 4.06
N LEU A 251 5.73 -17.12 3.21
CA LEU A 251 5.34 -16.79 1.82
C LEU A 251 5.03 -18.05 1.01
N GLU A 252 4.02 -17.98 0.15
CA GLU A 252 3.64 -19.01 -0.81
C GLU A 252 3.45 -18.37 -2.19
N LEU A 253 4.23 -18.86 -3.15
CA LEU A 253 4.28 -18.41 -4.53
C LEU A 253 3.51 -19.39 -5.40
N LEU A 254 2.57 -18.88 -6.18
CA LEU A 254 1.80 -19.65 -7.14
C LEU A 254 2.20 -19.23 -8.55
N ALA A 255 2.44 -20.19 -9.43
CA ALA A 255 2.91 -19.96 -10.80
C ALA A 255 2.05 -20.73 -11.81
N ILE A 256 1.54 -20.04 -12.83
CA ILE A 256 0.70 -20.61 -13.89
C ILE A 256 1.27 -20.29 -15.27
N ASN A 257 1.25 -21.27 -16.16
CA ASN A 257 1.39 -21.06 -17.60
C ASN A 257 0.34 -21.90 -18.35
N ALA A 258 0.37 -21.88 -19.69
CA ALA A 258 -0.62 -22.59 -20.51
C ALA A 258 -0.68 -24.12 -20.27
N ASP A 259 0.40 -24.72 -19.76
CA ASP A 259 0.57 -26.17 -19.62
C ASP A 259 0.35 -26.67 -18.18
N THR A 260 0.67 -25.86 -17.16
CA THR A 260 0.63 -26.26 -15.74
C THR A 260 0.38 -25.08 -14.80
N ALA A 261 -0.25 -25.37 -13.66
CA ALA A 261 -0.18 -24.53 -12.46
C ALA A 261 0.61 -25.28 -11.38
N GLN A 262 1.49 -24.59 -10.66
CA GLN A 262 2.28 -25.14 -9.55
C GLN A 262 2.37 -24.11 -8.43
N HIS A 263 2.70 -24.56 -7.22
CA HIS A 263 2.96 -23.70 -6.07
C HIS A 263 4.18 -24.17 -5.29
N ILE A 264 4.79 -23.26 -4.55
CA ILE A 264 5.96 -23.46 -3.69
C ILE A 264 5.83 -22.54 -2.48
N TYR A 265 6.27 -22.97 -1.30
CA TYR A 265 6.13 -22.19 -0.07
C TYR A 265 7.40 -22.20 0.77
N GLN A 266 7.62 -21.14 1.54
CA GLN A 266 8.63 -21.15 2.61
C GLN A 266 8.26 -22.24 3.64
N THR A 267 9.27 -22.98 4.12
CA THR A 267 9.12 -24.09 5.08
C THR A 267 9.00 -23.61 6.53
N GLY A 268 9.41 -22.37 6.80
CA GLY A 268 9.16 -21.57 7.99
C GLY A 268 9.24 -20.08 7.60
N PRO A 269 8.70 -19.13 8.39
CA PRO A 269 8.72 -17.72 8.01
C PRO A 269 10.15 -17.22 7.73
N SER A 270 10.37 -16.61 6.57
CA SER A 270 11.70 -16.20 6.08
C SER A 270 12.74 -17.34 5.92
N GLY A 271 12.29 -18.60 5.89
CA GLY A 271 13.14 -19.79 5.77
C GLY A 271 13.25 -20.34 4.34
N ASP A 272 13.88 -21.52 4.21
CA ASP A 272 14.07 -22.22 2.93
C ASP A 272 12.75 -22.54 2.22
N TRP A 273 12.76 -22.56 0.89
CA TRP A 273 11.61 -22.93 0.06
C TRP A 273 11.40 -24.46 -0.04
N SER A 274 10.14 -24.88 -0.18
CA SER A 274 9.74 -26.26 -0.44
C SER A 274 10.18 -26.75 -1.82
N GLY A 275 9.94 -28.03 -2.14
CA GLY A 275 9.83 -28.43 -3.55
C GLY A 275 8.55 -27.86 -4.18
N TRP A 276 8.58 -27.61 -5.50
CA TRP A 276 7.39 -27.27 -6.28
C TRP A 276 6.36 -28.41 -6.26
N GLN A 277 5.10 -28.06 -6.11
CA GLN A 277 3.97 -28.99 -6.02
C GLN A 277 2.95 -28.71 -7.12
N GLY A 278 2.36 -29.77 -7.67
CA GLY A 278 1.38 -29.68 -8.75
C GLY A 278 0.09 -29.04 -8.26
N PHE A 279 -0.31 -27.92 -8.86
CA PHE A 279 -1.46 -27.13 -8.44
C PHE A 279 -2.61 -27.13 -9.45
N GLY A 280 -2.40 -27.51 -10.71
CA GLY A 280 -3.46 -27.58 -11.72
C GLY A 280 -2.95 -27.76 -13.15
N THR A 281 -3.87 -27.81 -14.13
CA THR A 281 -3.58 -28.12 -15.54
C THR A 281 -3.31 -26.90 -16.43
N GLY A 282 -2.82 -25.80 -15.84
CA GLY A 282 -2.49 -24.57 -16.57
C GLY A 282 -3.65 -23.59 -16.78
N GLY A 283 -3.29 -22.43 -17.33
CA GLY A 283 -4.14 -21.25 -17.54
C GLY A 283 -3.32 -20.10 -18.13
N ARG A 284 -3.78 -18.86 -18.01
CA ARG A 284 -3.03 -17.67 -18.44
C ARG A 284 -2.66 -16.73 -17.31
N HIS A 285 -3.62 -16.42 -16.44
CA HIS A 285 -3.45 -15.47 -15.33
C HIS A 285 -3.94 -16.09 -14.03
N ILE A 286 -3.40 -15.59 -12.92
CA ILE A 286 -3.66 -16.06 -11.56
C ILE A 286 -3.62 -14.87 -10.62
N ALA A 287 -4.57 -14.80 -9.68
CA ALA A 287 -4.57 -13.85 -8.58
C ALA A 287 -4.85 -14.61 -7.28
N ALA A 288 -4.27 -14.17 -6.18
CA ALA A 288 -4.45 -14.79 -4.87
C ALA A 288 -4.72 -13.73 -3.79
N GLY A 289 -5.40 -14.14 -2.73
CA GLY A 289 -5.80 -13.24 -1.66
C GLY A 289 -6.17 -14.01 -0.41
N THR A 290 -6.01 -13.37 0.74
CA THR A 290 -6.26 -14.02 2.03
C THR A 290 -7.65 -13.68 2.51
N ASN A 291 -8.51 -14.66 2.76
CA ASN A 291 -9.83 -14.50 3.35
C ASN A 291 -9.78 -13.79 4.72
N ALA A 292 -10.91 -13.36 5.26
CA ALA A 292 -10.96 -12.76 6.60
C ALA A 292 -10.62 -13.75 7.74
N ASP A 293 -10.77 -15.05 7.49
CA ASP A 293 -10.39 -16.15 8.39
C ASP A 293 -8.92 -16.59 8.28
N GLY A 294 -8.14 -16.02 7.35
CA GLY A 294 -6.73 -16.38 7.13
C GLY A 294 -6.49 -17.50 6.10
N ARG A 295 -7.52 -18.03 5.43
CA ARG A 295 -7.35 -18.99 4.33
C ARG A 295 -6.97 -18.27 3.03
N ILE A 296 -5.94 -18.74 2.35
CA ILE A 296 -5.65 -18.25 0.98
C ILE A 296 -6.73 -18.78 0.02
N GLU A 297 -7.22 -17.91 -0.86
CA GLU A 297 -8.07 -18.24 -2.00
C GLU A 297 -7.45 -17.68 -3.28
N VAL A 298 -7.60 -18.42 -4.38
CA VAL A 298 -6.85 -18.25 -5.62
C VAL A 298 -7.82 -18.34 -6.78
N PHE A 299 -7.78 -17.38 -7.68
CA PHE A 299 -8.50 -17.38 -8.95
C PHE A 299 -7.52 -17.57 -10.10
N ALA A 300 -7.91 -18.35 -11.10
CA ALA A 300 -7.15 -18.54 -12.33
C ALA A 300 -8.07 -18.43 -13.56
N SER A 301 -7.61 -17.71 -14.58
CA SER A 301 -8.31 -17.55 -15.87
C SER A 301 -7.52 -18.18 -17.00
N GLY A 302 -8.23 -18.76 -17.96
CA GLY A 302 -7.68 -19.29 -19.19
C GLY A 302 -8.77 -19.59 -20.22
N PRO A 303 -8.47 -20.36 -21.28
CA PRO A 303 -9.35 -20.51 -22.44
C PRO A 303 -10.59 -21.38 -22.16
N LYS A 304 -10.74 -21.90 -20.92
CA LYS A 304 -11.85 -22.76 -20.47
C LYS A 304 -12.78 -22.08 -19.46
N GLY A 305 -12.52 -20.82 -19.08
CA GLY A 305 -13.26 -20.09 -18.04
C GLY A 305 -12.36 -19.66 -16.88
N LEU A 306 -12.98 -19.01 -15.89
CA LEU A 306 -12.38 -18.77 -14.58
C LEU A 306 -12.68 -19.93 -13.63
N TYR A 307 -11.69 -20.26 -12.82
CA TYR A 307 -11.79 -21.24 -11.74
C TYR A 307 -11.18 -20.66 -10.47
N HIS A 308 -11.68 -21.08 -9.31
CA HIS A 308 -11.10 -20.74 -8.02
C HIS A 308 -10.77 -21.98 -7.18
N ARG A 309 -9.87 -21.82 -6.22
CA ARG A 309 -9.34 -22.85 -5.32
C ARG A 309 -8.93 -22.19 -4.01
N TYR A 310 -9.19 -22.83 -2.88
CA TYR A 310 -9.00 -22.24 -1.55
C TYR A 310 -8.39 -23.22 -0.57
N GLN A 311 -7.62 -22.73 0.39
CA GLN A 311 -7.24 -23.49 1.57
C GLN A 311 -8.51 -23.87 2.34
N THR A 312 -8.59 -25.11 2.83
CA THR A 312 -9.75 -25.63 3.58
C THR A 312 -9.78 -25.17 5.05
N ALA A 313 -8.61 -24.79 5.57
CA ALA A 313 -8.39 -24.08 6.82
C ALA A 313 -7.05 -23.32 6.69
N PRO A 314 -6.78 -22.27 7.50
CA PRO A 314 -5.53 -21.53 7.39
C PRO A 314 -4.32 -22.45 7.52
N ASN A 315 -3.34 -22.31 6.61
CA ASN A 315 -2.13 -23.13 6.55
C ASN A 315 -2.38 -24.65 6.31
N ALA A 316 -3.57 -25.03 5.84
CA ALA A 316 -3.95 -26.43 5.59
C ALA A 316 -3.97 -26.78 4.09
N GLY A 317 -4.46 -27.97 3.76
CA GLY A 317 -4.63 -28.43 2.38
C GLY A 317 -5.68 -27.65 1.60
N TRP A 318 -5.62 -27.79 0.27
CA TRP A 318 -6.44 -27.06 -0.70
C TRP A 318 -7.68 -27.85 -1.15
N SER A 319 -8.74 -27.13 -1.54
CA SER A 319 -9.97 -27.66 -2.15
C SER A 319 -9.78 -28.22 -3.57
N GLY A 320 -10.86 -28.51 -4.29
CA GLY A 320 -10.80 -28.72 -5.75
C GLY A 320 -10.54 -27.40 -6.50
N TRP A 321 -10.35 -27.47 -7.82
CA TRP A 321 -10.65 -26.30 -8.65
C TRP A 321 -12.14 -26.30 -8.96
N GLU A 322 -12.81 -25.20 -8.65
CA GLU A 322 -14.25 -25.01 -8.80
C GLU A 322 -14.50 -23.92 -9.85
N PHE A 323 -15.55 -24.06 -10.66
CA PHE A 323 -15.88 -23.07 -11.69
C PHE A 323 -16.60 -21.87 -11.04
N THR A 324 -16.18 -20.65 -11.35
CA THR A 324 -16.68 -19.42 -10.68
C THR A 324 -18.09 -18.98 -11.10
N GLY A 325 -18.78 -19.79 -11.94
CA GLY A 325 -20.11 -19.50 -12.44
C GLY A 325 -20.15 -18.56 -13.66
N GLY A 326 -19.01 -18.10 -14.17
CA GLY A 326 -18.93 -17.21 -15.32
C GLY A 326 -17.54 -16.59 -15.49
N GLY A 327 -17.52 -15.30 -15.82
CA GLY A 327 -16.33 -14.47 -15.91
C GLY A 327 -15.62 -14.51 -17.27
N PRO A 328 -14.79 -13.50 -17.60
CA PRO A 328 -14.19 -13.39 -18.92
C PRO A 328 -13.02 -14.37 -19.11
N VAL A 329 -13.08 -15.19 -20.15
CA VAL A 329 -11.97 -16.08 -20.53
C VAL A 329 -10.70 -15.30 -20.88
N ASP A 330 -9.55 -15.93 -20.66
CA ASP A 330 -8.22 -15.38 -20.96
C ASP A 330 -7.98 -13.97 -20.35
N ALA A 331 -8.64 -13.68 -19.22
CA ALA A 331 -8.57 -12.41 -18.53
C ALA A 331 -7.39 -12.32 -17.56
N ARG A 332 -6.83 -11.13 -17.45
CA ARG A 332 -5.99 -10.71 -16.32
C ARG A 332 -6.84 -10.59 -15.08
N LEU A 333 -6.27 -10.98 -13.96
CA LEU A 333 -6.96 -11.07 -12.68
C LEU A 333 -6.21 -10.24 -11.67
N GLU A 334 -6.95 -9.43 -10.92
CA GLU A 334 -6.47 -8.84 -9.68
C GLU A 334 -7.52 -9.07 -8.60
N MET A 335 -7.11 -9.15 -7.34
CA MET A 335 -8.03 -9.44 -6.24
C MET A 335 -7.62 -8.72 -4.96
N GLU A 336 -8.58 -8.04 -4.35
CA GLU A 336 -8.38 -7.23 -3.14
C GLU A 336 -9.45 -7.52 -2.08
N LYS A 337 -9.18 -7.16 -0.83
CA LYS A 337 -10.11 -7.23 0.28
C LYS A 337 -10.81 -5.89 0.49
N SER A 338 -12.12 -5.86 0.27
CA SER A 338 -12.97 -4.73 0.64
C SER A 338 -12.87 -4.44 2.17
N PRO A 339 -13.09 -3.19 2.62
CA PRO A 339 -12.99 -2.80 4.04
C PRO A 339 -13.81 -3.63 5.05
N ASP A 340 -14.90 -4.25 4.59
CA ASP A 340 -15.76 -5.11 5.40
C ASP A 340 -15.22 -6.56 5.53
N GLY A 341 -14.07 -6.86 4.92
CA GLY A 341 -13.37 -8.14 4.99
C GLY A 341 -13.69 -9.12 3.85
N ARG A 342 -14.56 -8.75 2.91
CA ARG A 342 -14.91 -9.55 1.73
C ARG A 342 -13.80 -9.49 0.68
N LEU A 343 -13.51 -10.61 0.00
CA LEU A 343 -12.68 -10.58 -1.20
C LEU A 343 -13.51 -10.14 -2.42
N GLU A 344 -12.88 -9.37 -3.31
CA GLU A 344 -13.42 -8.92 -4.59
C GLU A 344 -12.37 -9.11 -5.69
N VAL A 345 -12.72 -9.87 -6.72
CA VAL A 345 -11.86 -10.21 -7.86
C VAL A 345 -12.30 -9.46 -9.12
N PHE A 346 -11.32 -8.90 -9.81
CA PHE A 346 -11.46 -8.08 -11.01
C PHE A 346 -10.87 -8.84 -12.19
N ALA A 347 -11.62 -8.96 -13.28
CA ALA A 347 -11.23 -9.74 -14.45
C ALA A 347 -11.34 -8.91 -15.74
N LEU A 348 -10.20 -8.65 -16.38
CA LEU A 348 -10.06 -7.82 -17.57
C LEU A 348 -9.49 -8.61 -18.76
N ASN A 349 -10.18 -8.59 -19.91
CA ASN A 349 -9.58 -8.99 -21.18
C ASN A 349 -9.72 -7.88 -22.23
N SER A 350 -9.30 -8.14 -23.47
CA SER A 350 -9.31 -7.14 -24.56
C SER A 350 -10.71 -6.69 -25.01
N THR A 351 -11.79 -7.25 -24.48
CA THR A 351 -13.18 -6.95 -24.87
C THR A 351 -14.10 -6.54 -23.73
N VAL A 352 -13.89 -7.05 -22.52
CA VAL A 352 -14.75 -6.79 -21.35
C VAL A 352 -13.95 -6.74 -20.05
N PHE A 353 -14.45 -5.95 -19.10
CA PHE A 353 -14.07 -5.97 -17.70
C PHE A 353 -15.30 -6.41 -16.89
N GLU A 354 -15.18 -7.51 -16.14
CA GLU A 354 -16.17 -7.94 -15.13
C GLU A 354 -15.53 -8.05 -13.74
N HIS A 355 -16.35 -8.05 -12.69
CA HIS A 355 -15.92 -8.31 -11.31
C HIS A 355 -16.87 -9.27 -10.58
N GLN A 356 -16.38 -9.89 -9.51
CA GLN A 356 -17.13 -10.79 -8.64
C GLN A 356 -16.68 -10.58 -7.19
N TYR A 357 -17.60 -10.52 -6.24
CA TYR A 357 -17.30 -10.25 -4.83
C TYR A 357 -17.96 -11.29 -3.91
N GLN A 358 -17.35 -11.56 -2.75
CA GLN A 358 -18.00 -12.35 -1.72
C GLN A 358 -19.25 -11.61 -1.20
N LEU A 359 -20.32 -12.34 -0.88
CA LEU A 359 -21.57 -11.78 -0.33
C LEU A 359 -21.49 -11.50 1.18
N ALA A 360 -20.55 -12.14 1.86
CA ALA A 360 -20.15 -11.92 3.25
C ALA A 360 -18.70 -12.42 3.41
N PRO A 361 -17.93 -11.95 4.40
CA PRO A 361 -16.55 -12.41 4.60
C PRO A 361 -16.49 -13.94 4.76
N ASN A 362 -15.63 -14.60 3.98
CA ASN A 362 -15.51 -16.07 3.89
C ASN A 362 -16.77 -16.79 3.36
N GLY A 363 -17.71 -16.05 2.76
CA GLY A 363 -18.98 -16.56 2.25
C GLY A 363 -18.96 -16.95 0.77
N GLY A 364 -20.14 -17.23 0.22
CA GLY A 364 -20.31 -17.46 -1.21
C GLY A 364 -20.13 -16.18 -2.04
N TRP A 365 -19.88 -16.35 -3.35
CA TRP A 365 -19.61 -15.28 -4.30
C TRP A 365 -20.89 -14.76 -4.99
N SER A 366 -20.85 -13.52 -5.48
CA SER A 366 -21.86 -12.88 -6.32
C SER A 366 -21.95 -13.57 -7.70
N ALA A 367 -22.88 -13.12 -8.54
CA ALA A 367 -22.73 -13.33 -9.98
C ALA A 367 -21.57 -12.46 -10.51
N TRP A 368 -21.06 -12.78 -11.70
CA TRP A 368 -20.18 -11.87 -12.42
C TRP A 368 -20.98 -10.65 -12.90
N GLU A 369 -20.48 -9.46 -12.61
CA GLU A 369 -21.11 -8.18 -12.95
C GLU A 369 -20.24 -7.40 -13.93
N HIS A 370 -20.88 -6.73 -14.90
CA HIS A 370 -20.16 -5.94 -15.90
C HIS A 370 -19.58 -4.66 -15.28
N PHE A 371 -18.26 -4.57 -15.26
CA PHE A 371 -17.51 -3.48 -14.63
C PHE A 371 -17.03 -2.43 -15.64
N GLY A 372 -16.83 -2.79 -16.92
CA GLY A 372 -16.35 -1.89 -17.95
C GLY A 372 -16.08 -2.55 -19.31
N GLY A 373 -15.63 -1.74 -20.27
CA GLY A 373 -15.09 -2.24 -21.53
C GLY A 373 -13.72 -2.88 -21.35
N GLY A 374 -13.27 -3.63 -22.36
CA GLY A 374 -11.96 -4.29 -22.34
C GLY A 374 -10.75 -3.36 -22.33
N GLY A 375 -9.59 -3.93 -21.99
CA GLY A 375 -8.33 -3.23 -21.80
C GLY A 375 -7.11 -4.13 -21.99
N HIS A 376 -5.95 -3.68 -21.52
CA HIS A 376 -4.66 -4.37 -21.63
C HIS A 376 -4.16 -4.93 -20.31
N ASP A 377 -4.31 -4.18 -19.21
CA ASP A 377 -3.80 -4.51 -17.87
C ASP A 377 -4.61 -3.77 -16.80
N LEU A 378 -4.57 -4.24 -15.56
CA LEU A 378 -5.25 -3.62 -14.42
C LEU A 378 -4.39 -3.72 -13.16
N THR A 379 -4.64 -2.83 -12.19
CA THR A 379 -4.18 -2.95 -10.81
C THR A 379 -5.28 -2.44 -9.88
N VAL A 380 -5.28 -2.86 -8.62
CA VAL A 380 -6.24 -2.43 -7.60
C VAL A 380 -5.51 -2.11 -6.31
N ASP A 381 -6.00 -1.11 -5.59
CA ASP A 381 -5.53 -0.79 -4.25
C ASP A 381 -6.68 -0.22 -3.41
N HIS A 382 -6.39 0.13 -2.16
CA HIS A 382 -7.33 0.68 -1.19
C HIS A 382 -6.89 2.08 -0.75
N ASN A 383 -7.83 3.02 -0.79
CA ASN A 383 -7.63 4.36 -0.25
C ASN A 383 -7.39 4.33 1.27
N ALA A 384 -6.97 5.45 1.87
CA ALA A 384 -6.81 5.54 3.33
C ALA A 384 -8.13 5.45 4.11
N ASP A 385 -9.25 5.75 3.45
CA ASP A 385 -10.60 5.48 3.97
C ASP A 385 -11.08 4.03 3.72
N GLY A 386 -10.22 3.19 3.12
CA GLY A 386 -10.44 1.79 2.78
C GLY A 386 -11.09 1.55 1.41
N ARG A 387 -11.70 2.56 0.76
CA ARG A 387 -12.43 2.37 -0.50
C ARG A 387 -11.50 1.80 -1.58
N LEU A 388 -11.93 0.71 -2.22
CA LEU A 388 -11.17 0.14 -3.33
C LEU A 388 -11.14 1.09 -4.52
N GLU A 389 -10.00 1.14 -5.19
CA GLU A 389 -9.77 1.93 -6.38
C GLU A 389 -8.98 1.12 -7.41
N VAL A 390 -9.56 0.99 -8.60
CA VAL A 390 -9.11 0.09 -9.66
C VAL A 390 -8.64 0.94 -10.83
N PHE A 391 -7.44 0.65 -11.31
CA PHE A 391 -6.84 1.26 -12.49
C PHE A 391 -6.84 0.26 -13.63
N ALA A 392 -7.11 0.72 -14.85
CA ALA A 392 -7.08 -0.11 -16.05
C ALA A 392 -6.42 0.64 -17.20
N SER A 393 -5.47 -0.02 -17.88
CA SER A 393 -4.87 0.49 -19.10
C SER A 393 -5.64 -0.03 -20.33
N GLY A 394 -5.71 0.80 -21.36
CA GLY A 394 -6.35 0.43 -22.63
C GLY A 394 -5.66 1.09 -23.82
N PRO A 395 -6.23 0.98 -25.03
CA PRO A 395 -5.61 1.47 -26.27
C PRO A 395 -5.51 3.00 -26.37
N GLU A 396 -6.17 3.76 -25.48
CA GLU A 396 -6.20 5.23 -25.52
C GLU A 396 -5.50 5.92 -24.33
N ALA A 397 -5.50 5.28 -23.16
CA ALA A 397 -5.08 5.85 -21.88
C ALA A 397 -5.11 4.79 -20.77
N ILE A 398 -4.73 5.23 -19.57
CA ILE A 398 -5.08 4.66 -18.28
C ILE A 398 -6.33 5.37 -17.76
N PHE A 399 -7.21 4.59 -17.13
CA PHE A 399 -8.44 5.02 -16.47
C PHE A 399 -8.48 4.48 -15.05
N HIS A 400 -9.28 5.11 -14.19
CA HIS A 400 -9.54 4.63 -12.84
C HIS A 400 -11.02 4.67 -12.48
N ARG A 401 -11.41 3.85 -11.51
CA ARG A 401 -12.77 3.73 -10.97
C ARG A 401 -12.66 3.38 -9.48
N PHE A 402 -13.44 4.03 -8.63
CA PHE A 402 -13.34 3.88 -7.18
C PHE A 402 -14.70 3.57 -6.54
N GLN A 403 -14.69 2.87 -5.42
CA GLN A 403 -15.88 2.69 -4.59
C GLN A 403 -16.36 4.06 -4.09
N GLU A 404 -17.66 4.29 -4.17
CA GLU A 404 -18.38 5.39 -3.50
C GLU A 404 -19.05 4.90 -2.21
N SER A 405 -19.33 3.60 -2.14
CA SER A 405 -19.80 2.87 -0.96
C SER A 405 -19.38 1.39 -1.06
N PRO A 406 -19.54 0.56 -0.01
CA PRO A 406 -19.25 -0.88 -0.07
C PRO A 406 -20.04 -1.69 -1.12
N THR A 407 -21.03 -1.07 -1.78
CA THR A 407 -21.88 -1.67 -2.81
C THR A 407 -22.09 -0.77 -4.03
N SER A 408 -21.28 0.29 -4.23
CA SER A 408 -21.40 1.17 -5.39
C SER A 408 -20.07 1.78 -5.83
N TRP A 409 -19.95 2.02 -7.14
CA TRP A 409 -18.73 2.46 -7.79
C TRP A 409 -19.00 3.68 -8.66
N SER A 410 -18.04 4.61 -8.71
CA SER A 410 -18.06 5.80 -9.56
C SER A 410 -18.00 5.45 -11.05
N GLY A 411 -18.09 6.44 -11.94
CA GLY A 411 -17.81 6.23 -13.36
C GLY A 411 -16.33 5.94 -13.63
N TRP A 412 -16.00 5.35 -14.78
CA TRP A 412 -14.60 5.31 -15.24
C TRP A 412 -14.14 6.73 -15.60
N VAL A 413 -13.06 7.19 -14.96
CA VAL A 413 -12.45 8.50 -15.17
C VAL A 413 -11.09 8.30 -15.86
N ARG A 414 -10.75 9.17 -16.83
CA ARG A 414 -9.48 9.10 -17.56
C ARG A 414 -8.38 9.79 -16.77
N THR A 415 -7.30 9.09 -16.44
CA THR A 415 -6.12 9.67 -15.76
C THR A 415 -5.02 10.10 -16.73
N GLY A 416 -5.06 9.63 -17.99
CA GLY A 416 -4.02 9.91 -18.99
C GLY A 416 -3.01 8.77 -19.08
N GLY A 417 -1.71 9.08 -19.07
CA GLY A 417 -0.65 8.07 -19.12
C GLY A 417 -0.54 7.31 -20.46
N PRO A 418 0.47 6.44 -20.61
CA PRO A 418 0.71 5.70 -21.85
C PRO A 418 -0.30 4.57 -22.07
N ALA A 419 -0.84 4.48 -23.28
CA ALA A 419 -1.74 3.41 -23.71
C ALA A 419 -1.06 2.03 -23.66
N ASN A 420 -1.86 0.99 -23.39
CA ASN A 420 -1.43 -0.42 -23.30
C ASN A 420 -0.22 -0.65 -22.37
N SER A 421 -0.12 0.12 -21.29
CA SER A 421 0.91 -0.10 -20.25
C SER A 421 0.57 -1.32 -19.38
N LYS A 422 1.60 -1.92 -18.78
CA LYS A 422 1.49 -2.73 -17.57
C LYS A 422 1.32 -1.84 -16.35
N LEU A 423 0.54 -2.26 -15.36
CA LEU A 423 0.21 -1.49 -14.18
C LEU A 423 0.57 -2.24 -12.90
N THR A 424 0.95 -1.48 -11.87
CA THR A 424 0.98 -1.91 -10.46
C THR A 424 0.67 -0.68 -9.62
N SER A 425 0.15 -0.88 -8.41
CA SER A 425 -0.14 0.18 -7.45
C SER A 425 0.32 -0.24 -6.08
N GLU A 426 0.85 0.71 -5.31
CA GLU A 426 1.29 0.48 -3.94
C GLU A 426 1.09 1.75 -3.13
N ARG A 427 0.96 1.59 -1.82
CA ARG A 427 0.68 2.69 -0.91
C ARG A 427 1.94 3.27 -0.29
N THR A 428 2.06 4.60 -0.29
CA THR A 428 3.07 5.25 0.54
C THR A 428 2.73 5.11 2.02
N ALA A 429 3.71 5.29 2.91
CA ALA A 429 3.53 5.07 4.36
C ALA A 429 2.48 5.98 5.05
N ASP A 430 2.01 7.03 4.36
CA ASP A 430 0.88 7.89 4.77
C ASP A 430 -0.46 7.46 4.13
N GLY A 431 -0.50 6.29 3.50
CA GLY A 431 -1.69 5.68 2.94
C GLY A 431 -2.21 6.27 1.63
N ARG A 432 -1.48 7.18 0.97
CA ARG A 432 -1.80 7.59 -0.41
C ARG A 432 -1.52 6.45 -1.39
N VAL A 433 -2.37 6.34 -2.40
CA VAL A 433 -2.16 5.40 -3.52
C VAL A 433 -1.21 6.03 -4.54
N GLU A 434 -0.20 5.27 -4.97
CA GLU A 434 0.69 5.60 -6.08
C GLU A 434 0.63 4.50 -7.13
N VAL A 435 0.47 4.88 -8.40
CA VAL A 435 0.27 3.96 -9.53
C VAL A 435 1.42 4.10 -10.51
N PHE A 436 2.01 2.97 -10.86
CA PHE A 436 3.12 2.87 -11.81
C PHE A 436 2.61 2.24 -13.10
N ALA A 437 3.12 2.73 -14.22
CA ALA A 437 2.78 2.20 -15.53
C ALA A 437 4.03 2.05 -16.40
N ILE A 438 4.22 0.89 -17.03
CA ILE A 438 5.32 0.65 -17.96
C ILE A 438 4.81 0.21 -19.34
N SER A 439 5.29 0.86 -20.39
CA SER A 439 5.13 0.41 -21.78
C SER A 439 6.46 -0.14 -22.32
N ASN A 440 6.48 -0.54 -23.60
CA ASN A 440 7.71 -0.86 -24.32
C ASN A 440 8.74 0.29 -24.38
N GLU A 441 8.31 1.54 -24.16
CA GLU A 441 9.12 2.75 -24.36
C GLU A 441 9.44 3.50 -23.07
N ILE A 442 8.50 3.56 -22.12
CA ILE A 442 8.60 4.43 -20.93
C ILE A 442 8.04 3.77 -19.68
N ALA A 443 8.61 4.09 -18.51
CA ALA A 443 7.99 3.88 -17.21
C ALA A 443 7.58 5.24 -16.62
N VAL A 444 6.32 5.35 -16.21
CA VAL A 444 5.74 6.55 -15.60
C VAL A 444 5.07 6.22 -14.27
N HIS A 445 4.80 7.23 -13.46
CA HIS A 445 4.03 7.10 -12.23
C HIS A 445 3.08 8.30 -12.03
N SER A 446 2.05 8.11 -11.22
CA SER A 446 1.09 9.13 -10.78
C SER A 446 0.63 8.80 -9.37
N TRP A 447 0.54 9.81 -8.49
CA TRP A 447 0.26 9.64 -7.06
C TRP A 447 -0.90 10.54 -6.62
N GLN A 448 -1.63 10.15 -5.58
CA GLN A 448 -2.60 11.06 -4.95
C GLN A 448 -1.88 12.29 -4.38
N THR A 449 -2.33 13.49 -4.75
CA THR A 449 -1.68 14.75 -4.32
C THR A 449 -1.81 15.06 -2.82
N GLY A 450 -2.63 14.28 -2.12
CA GLY A 450 -2.92 14.27 -0.69
C GLY A 450 -3.77 13.03 -0.39
N ILE A 451 -4.05 12.73 0.89
CA ILE A 451 -4.82 11.54 1.25
C ILE A 451 -6.22 11.57 0.62
N ASN A 452 -6.56 10.54 -0.15
CA ASN A 452 -7.82 10.40 -0.91
C ASN A 452 -8.08 11.59 -1.88
N ALA A 453 -7.04 12.33 -2.25
CA ALA A 453 -7.12 13.48 -3.14
C ALA A 453 -6.94 13.07 -4.62
N PRO A 454 -7.25 13.95 -5.59
CA PRO A 454 -6.98 13.68 -6.99
C PRO A 454 -5.50 13.33 -7.27
N PHE A 455 -5.32 12.47 -8.27
CA PHE A 455 -4.01 12.05 -8.78
C PHE A 455 -3.26 13.20 -9.47
N SER A 456 -1.94 13.15 -9.41
CA SER A 456 -1.03 14.01 -10.15
C SER A 456 -1.10 13.75 -11.66
N ASP A 457 -0.55 14.68 -12.46
CA ASP A 457 -0.14 14.34 -13.82
C ASP A 457 0.86 13.16 -13.79
N TRP A 458 0.89 12.39 -14.88
CA TRP A 458 1.84 11.28 -15.05
C TRP A 458 3.25 11.81 -15.31
N VAL A 459 4.20 11.43 -14.44
CA VAL A 459 5.61 11.84 -14.54
C VAL A 459 6.47 10.64 -14.96
N THR A 460 7.56 10.89 -15.69
CA THR A 460 8.50 9.82 -16.08
C THR A 460 9.35 9.40 -14.88
N VAL A 461 9.28 8.11 -14.53
CA VAL A 461 10.16 7.49 -13.52
C VAL A 461 11.30 6.71 -14.18
N GLY A 462 11.14 6.18 -15.40
CA GLY A 462 12.16 5.37 -16.05
C GLY A 462 11.93 5.03 -17.52
N THR A 463 12.71 4.07 -18.02
CA THR A 463 12.59 3.52 -19.37
C THR A 463 11.59 2.37 -19.44
N GLY A 464 11.08 2.10 -20.63
CA GLY A 464 10.15 1.00 -20.89
C GLY A 464 10.72 -0.41 -20.66
N GLY A 465 9.81 -1.39 -20.67
CA GLY A 465 10.03 -2.77 -20.30
C GLY A 465 8.87 -3.69 -20.73
N THR A 466 8.74 -4.84 -20.06
CA THR A 466 7.75 -5.90 -20.37
C THR A 466 6.71 -6.12 -19.27
N ASP A 467 7.04 -5.79 -18.01
CA ASP A 467 6.20 -5.99 -16.82
C ASP A 467 6.74 -5.16 -15.64
N ILE A 468 5.89 -4.85 -14.65
CA ILE A 468 6.20 -4.03 -13.47
C ILE A 468 5.49 -4.55 -12.22
N THR A 469 6.13 -4.43 -11.05
CA THR A 469 5.56 -4.73 -9.72
C THR A 469 6.11 -3.70 -8.72
N ALA A 470 5.34 -3.36 -7.69
CA ALA A 470 5.74 -2.43 -6.64
C ALA A 470 5.62 -3.11 -5.27
N THR A 471 6.51 -2.79 -4.33
CA THR A 471 6.44 -3.32 -2.96
C THR A 471 7.07 -2.37 -1.96
N THR A 472 6.43 -2.25 -0.80
CA THR A 472 6.89 -1.40 0.30
C THR A 472 7.95 -2.09 1.16
N ASN A 473 9.12 -1.46 1.25
CA ASN A 473 10.22 -1.81 2.16
C ASN A 473 9.78 -1.80 3.64
N ALA A 474 10.60 -2.33 4.55
CA ALA A 474 10.28 -2.28 5.99
C ALA A 474 10.31 -0.85 6.58
N ASP A 475 10.98 0.09 5.92
CA ASP A 475 10.99 1.52 6.26
C ASP A 475 9.80 2.32 5.69
N GLY A 476 8.91 1.70 4.91
CA GLY A 476 7.75 2.36 4.32
C GLY A 476 7.99 3.04 2.97
N ARG A 477 9.17 2.88 2.36
CA ARG A 477 9.47 3.37 1.00
C ARG A 477 9.03 2.36 -0.06
N ILE A 478 8.39 2.83 -1.12
CA ILE A 478 8.08 1.98 -2.29
C ILE A 478 9.36 1.66 -3.06
N GLU A 479 9.54 0.39 -3.43
CA GLU A 479 10.54 -0.10 -4.37
C GLU A 479 9.82 -0.78 -5.54
N VAL A 480 10.21 -0.40 -6.76
CA VAL A 480 9.53 -0.75 -8.01
C VAL A 480 10.48 -1.55 -8.87
N PHE A 481 10.01 -2.70 -9.36
CA PHE A 481 10.78 -3.64 -10.16
C PHE A 481 10.19 -3.69 -11.57
N GLY A 482 11.00 -3.31 -12.55
CA GLY A 482 10.70 -3.43 -13.97
C GLY A 482 11.39 -4.65 -14.58
N THR A 483 10.78 -5.22 -15.62
CA THR A 483 11.37 -6.31 -16.39
C THR A 483 11.58 -5.92 -17.85
N SER A 484 12.50 -6.62 -18.51
CA SER A 484 12.76 -6.47 -19.94
C SER A 484 13.30 -7.77 -20.54
N HIS A 485 13.40 -7.78 -21.86
CA HIS A 485 14.12 -8.79 -22.64
C HIS A 485 15.61 -8.93 -22.28
N ALA A 486 16.16 -8.02 -21.47
CA ALA A 486 17.55 -8.08 -20.99
C ALA A 486 17.67 -8.53 -19.52
N GLY A 487 16.60 -8.42 -18.71
CA GLY A 487 16.66 -8.69 -17.27
C GLY A 487 15.67 -7.89 -16.42
N VAL A 488 15.81 -8.01 -15.11
CA VAL A 488 15.03 -7.35 -14.06
C VAL A 488 15.85 -6.21 -13.42
N TYR A 489 15.26 -5.02 -13.37
CA TYR A 489 15.86 -3.79 -12.87
C TYR A 489 14.91 -3.13 -11.85
N HIS A 490 15.45 -2.31 -10.95
CA HIS A 490 14.67 -1.70 -9.87
C HIS A 490 15.05 -0.25 -9.59
N THR A 491 14.13 0.47 -8.98
CA THR A 491 14.32 1.78 -8.35
C THR A 491 13.53 1.85 -7.06
N TRP A 492 13.83 2.82 -6.20
CA TRP A 492 13.15 3.01 -4.92
C TRP A 492 12.99 4.49 -4.61
N GLN A 493 11.95 4.81 -3.84
CA GLN A 493 11.73 6.17 -3.33
C GLN A 493 12.93 6.61 -2.48
N THR A 494 13.45 7.81 -2.78
CA THR A 494 14.43 8.55 -1.97
C THR A 494 13.84 9.86 -1.41
N GLY A 495 12.69 10.29 -1.94
CA GLY A 495 11.82 11.35 -1.43
C GLY A 495 10.36 10.91 -1.57
N PHE A 496 9.40 11.85 -1.52
CA PHE A 496 8.00 11.50 -1.82
C PHE A 496 7.78 11.32 -3.33
N THR A 497 8.30 12.24 -4.14
CA THR A 497 8.28 12.16 -5.61
C THR A 497 9.65 11.82 -6.21
N ASP A 498 10.69 11.71 -5.38
CA ASP A 498 12.08 11.51 -5.83
C ASP A 498 12.45 10.04 -5.79
N TRP A 499 13.10 9.57 -6.86
CA TRP A 499 13.44 8.17 -7.08
C TRP A 499 14.94 7.99 -7.29
N ALA A 500 15.44 6.84 -6.84
CA ALA A 500 16.79 6.39 -7.18
C ALA A 500 16.95 6.22 -8.71
N GLN A 501 18.20 6.24 -9.17
CA GLN A 501 18.49 5.81 -10.54
C GLN A 501 18.22 4.31 -10.68
N TRP A 502 17.56 3.92 -11.77
CA TRP A 502 17.31 2.50 -12.05
C TRP A 502 18.62 1.72 -12.14
N ALA A 503 18.66 0.58 -11.44
CA ALA A 503 19.80 -0.33 -11.41
C ALA A 503 19.36 -1.77 -11.71
N TRP A 504 20.32 -2.63 -12.06
CA TRP A 504 20.08 -4.07 -12.11
C TRP A 504 19.93 -4.63 -10.69
N LEU A 505 19.01 -5.58 -10.48
CA LEU A 505 18.77 -6.22 -9.18
C LEU A 505 19.91 -7.22 -8.83
N ASN A 506 21.09 -6.68 -8.50
CA ASN A 506 22.36 -7.41 -8.39
C ASN A 506 22.67 -8.27 -9.64
N GLY A 507 22.78 -7.59 -10.78
CA GLY A 507 22.88 -8.20 -12.10
C GLY A 507 21.51 -8.41 -12.75
N PRO A 508 21.46 -8.74 -14.06
CA PRO A 508 20.22 -8.70 -14.82
C PRO A 508 19.21 -9.80 -14.46
N GLY A 509 19.64 -10.91 -13.84
CA GLY A 509 18.74 -12.04 -13.59
C GLY A 509 18.20 -12.67 -14.88
N PRO A 510 16.98 -13.25 -14.87
CA PRO A 510 16.38 -13.83 -16.06
C PRO A 510 15.86 -12.76 -17.03
N ALA A 511 16.04 -12.99 -18.33
CA ALA A 511 15.37 -12.22 -19.37
C ALA A 511 13.87 -12.56 -19.42
N ILE A 512 13.03 -11.54 -19.56
CA ILE A 512 11.57 -11.63 -19.53
C ILE A 512 10.97 -11.18 -20.88
N SER A 513 9.95 -11.89 -21.34
CA SER A 513 9.28 -11.73 -22.66
C SER A 513 7.84 -11.25 -22.54
#